data_AF-A0AA87MUD0-F1
#
_entry.id   AF-A0AA87MUD0-F1
#
_cell.length_a   1.000
_cell.length_b   1.000
_cell.length_c   1.000
_cell.angle_alpha   90.00
_cell.angle_beta   90.00
_cell.angle_gamma   90.00
#
_symmetry.space_group_name_H-M   'P 1'
#
loop_
_entity.id
_entity.type
_entity.pdbx_description
1 polymer ?
#
loop_
_entity_poly.entity_id
_entity_poly.type
_entity_poly.pdbx_seq_one_letter_code
_entity_poly.pdbx_strand_id
1 'polypeptide(L)' 'MLVGLHYLKHAYNVSDEKVIEGYLENPYWQYICGNEYFEHDFPCDPTSLVKWRKRIGSDGVEKFLEETIFL' A
#
# COMPACT_ATOMS: atom_id res chain seq x y z
N MET A 1 -0.16 3.73 -6.38
CA MET A 1 -0.92 2.58 -5.84
C MET A 1 -0.15 1.71 -4.84
N LEU A 2 0.73 0.76 -5.24
CA LEU A 2 1.37 -0.19 -4.30
C LEU A 2 2.18 0.47 -3.17
N VAL A 3 2.86 1.57 -3.48
CA VAL A 3 3.56 2.43 -2.51
C VAL A 3 2.62 2.93 -1.41
N GLY A 4 1.48 3.50 -1.80
CA GLY A 4 0.48 4.00 -0.84
C GLY A 4 -0.10 2.88 0.03
N LEU A 5 -0.33 1.69 -0.54
CA LEU A 5 -0.76 0.52 0.23
C LEU A 5 0.29 0.08 1.24
N HIS A 6 1.58 0.07 0.88
CA HIS A 6 2.65 -0.23 1.84
C HIS A 6 2.75 0.82 2.94
N TYR A 7 2.63 2.11 2.59
CA TYR A 7 2.58 3.18 3.58
C TYR A 7 1.42 2.98 4.57
N LEU A 8 0.20 2.84 4.07
CA LEU A 8 -1.00 2.65 4.91
C LEU A 8 -0.87 1.41 5.80
N LYS A 9 -0.36 0.31 5.24
CA LYS A 9 -0.11 -0.91 6.00
C LYS A 9 0.82 -0.64 7.20
N HIS A 10 1.90 0.09 6.98
CA HIS A 10 2.86 0.44 8.04
C HIS A 10 2.29 1.46 9.03
N ALA A 11 1.62 2.50 8.54
CA ALA A 11 1.03 3.56 9.37
C ALA A 11 -0.05 3.03 10.32
N TYR A 12 -0.87 2.08 9.86
CA TYR A 12 -1.94 1.46 10.64
C TYR A 12 -1.55 0.13 11.28
N ASN A 13 -0.32 -0.35 11.04
CA ASN A 13 0.19 -1.64 11.54
C ASN A 13 -0.76 -2.83 11.27
N VAL A 14 -1.21 -2.97 10.03
CA VAL A 14 -2.16 -4.02 9.59
C VAL A 14 -1.51 -5.06 8.68
N SER A 15 -2.20 -6.17 8.42
CA SER A 15 -1.74 -7.20 7.47
C SER A 15 -1.90 -6.74 6.01
N ASP A 16 -1.29 -7.50 5.07
CA ASP A 16 -1.42 -7.24 3.63
C ASP A 16 -2.89 -7.39 3.16
N GLU A 17 -3.65 -8.30 3.76
CA GLU A 17 -5.07 -8.50 3.49
C GLU A 17 -5.89 -7.35 4.07
N LYS A 18 -5.62 -6.96 5.31
CA LYS A 18 -6.38 -5.92 6.00
C LYS A 18 -6.21 -4.53 5.38
N VAL A 19 -5.03 -4.22 4.84
CA VAL A 19 -4.84 -2.94 4.13
C VAL A 19 -5.64 -2.89 2.83
N ILE A 20 -5.77 -4.03 2.14
CA ILE A 20 -6.53 -4.13 0.90
C ILE A 20 -8.04 -4.10 1.16
N GLU A 21 -8.51 -4.73 2.23
CA GLU A 21 -9.91 -4.58 2.69
C GLU A 21 -10.23 -3.13 3.08
N GLY A 22 -9.38 -2.50 3.90
CA GLY A 22 -9.62 -1.11 4.33
C GLY A 22 -9.52 -0.10 3.19
N TYR A 23 -8.80 -0.40 2.11
CA TYR A 23 -8.77 0.43 0.91
C TYR A 23 -10.15 0.56 0.25
N LEU A 24 -10.94 -0.51 0.21
CA LEU A 24 -12.29 -0.47 -0.35
C LEU A 24 -13.25 0.35 0.51
N GLU A 25 -13.09 0.28 1.82
CA GLU A 25 -13.98 0.95 2.77
C GLU A 25 -13.64 2.44 2.97
N ASN A 26 -12.45 2.88 2.56
CA ASN A 26 -11.94 4.21 2.88
C ASN A 26 -11.53 5.01 1.63
N PRO A 27 -12.35 5.99 1.18
CA PRO A 27 -12.01 6.87 0.06
C PRO A 27 -10.68 7.64 0.25
N TYR A 28 -10.30 7.97 1.48
CA TYR A 28 -9.02 8.65 1.74
C TYR A 28 -7.83 7.73 1.44
N TRP A 29 -7.97 6.43 1.69
CA TRP A 29 -6.92 5.46 1.38
C TRP A 29 -6.77 5.28 -0.13
N GLN A 30 -7.87 5.33 -0.87
CA GLN A 30 -7.86 5.33 -2.32
C GLN A 30 -7.18 6.58 -2.87
N TYR A 31 -7.51 7.75 -2.33
CA TYR A 31 -6.88 9.02 -2.70
C TYR A 31 -5.37 9.02 -2.43
N ILE A 32 -4.93 8.56 -1.25
CA ILE A 32 -3.50 8.40 -0.91
C ILE A 32 -2.78 7.48 -1.91
N CYS A 33 -3.47 6.45 -2.42
CA CYS A 33 -2.91 5.55 -3.42
C CYS A 33 -2.86 6.13 -4.84
N GLY A 34 -3.39 7.34 -5.05
CA GLY A 34 -3.38 8.09 -6.31
C GLY A 34 -4.66 7.96 -7.12
N ASN A 35 -5.78 7.51 -6.54
CA ASN A 35 -7.04 7.43 -7.25
C ASN A 35 -7.76 8.78 -7.27
N GLU A 36 -8.30 9.15 -8.44
CA GLU A 36 -9.15 10.34 -8.60
C GLU A 36 -10.63 10.04 -8.34
N TYR A 37 -11.05 8.79 -8.56
CA TYR A 37 -12.43 8.33 -8.40
C TYR A 37 -12.51 7.20 -7.39
N PHE A 38 -13.72 7.00 -6.84
CA PHE A 38 -13.98 5.93 -5.91
C PHE A 38 -14.03 4.59 -6.65
N GLU A 39 -13.19 3.65 -6.21
CA GLU A 39 -13.12 2.29 -6.71
C GLU A 39 -13.85 1.34 -5.77
N HIS A 40 -14.50 0.33 -6.34
CA HIS A 40 -15.25 -0.68 -5.59
C HIS A 40 -14.62 -2.07 -5.64
N ASP A 41 -13.60 -2.25 -6.47
CA ASP A 41 -12.85 -3.49 -6.64
C ASP A 41 -11.50 -3.42 -5.95
N PHE A 42 -10.97 -4.58 -5.55
CA PHE A 42 -9.66 -4.64 -4.91
C PHE A 42 -8.57 -4.08 -5.83
N PRO A 43 -7.67 -3.23 -5.32
CA PRO A 43 -6.63 -2.60 -6.13
C PRO A 43 -5.59 -3.61 -6.63
N CYS A 44 -5.41 -4.71 -5.91
CA CYS A 44 -4.59 -5.85 -6.30
C CYS A 44 -4.90 -7.07 -5.43
N ASP A 45 -4.38 -8.24 -5.83
CA ASP A 45 -4.34 -9.40 -4.95
C ASP A 45 -3.33 -9.17 -3.78
N PRO A 46 -3.63 -9.55 -2.53
CA PRO A 46 -2.72 -9.38 -1.39
C PRO A 46 -1.31 -9.93 -1.59
N THR A 47 -1.17 -11.02 -2.35
CA THR A 47 0.15 -11.60 -2.67
C THR A 47 1.01 -10.66 -3.51
N SER A 48 0.41 -9.68 -4.19
CA SER A 48 1.12 -8.65 -4.95
C SER A 48 2.03 -7.81 -4.06
N LEU A 49 1.61 -7.52 -2.82
CA LEU A 49 2.43 -6.80 -1.84
C LEU A 49 3.65 -7.62 -1.42
N VAL A 50 3.48 -8.93 -1.23
CA VAL A 50 4.59 -9.86 -0.92
C VAL A 50 5.56 -9.96 -2.10
N LYS A 51 5.03 -10.13 -3.32
CA LYS A 51 5.83 -10.25 -4.55
C LYS A 51 6.60 -8.96 -4.82
N TRP A 52 5.99 -7.80 -4.58
CA TRP A 52 6.64 -6.51 -4.75
C TRP A 52 7.82 -6.36 -3.79
N ARG A 53 7.63 -6.61 -2.48
CA ARG A 53 8.73 -6.59 -1.50
C ARG A 53 9.87 -7.53 -1.87
N LYS A 54 9.56 -8.74 -2.33
CA LYS A 54 10.57 -9.70 -2.81
C LYS A 54 11.34 -9.20 -4.05
N ARG A 55 10.67 -8.48 -4.95
CA ARG A 55 11.27 -7.96 -6.18
C ARG A 55 12.25 -6.81 -5.91
N ILE A 56 11.92 -5.92 -4.98
CA ILE A 56 12.77 -4.76 -4.67
C ILE A 56 13.89 -5.10 -3.68
N GLY A 57 13.77 -6.21 -2.95
CA GLY A 57 14.75 -6.63 -1.94
C GLY A 57 14.71 -5.79 -0.66
N SER A 58 15.49 -6.19 0.34
CA SER A 58 15.60 -5.46 1.62
C SER A 58 16.00 -4.00 1.43
N ASP A 59 17.02 -3.78 0.60
CA ASP A 59 17.63 -2.46 0.39
C ASP A 59 16.66 -1.51 -0.33
N GLY A 60 15.82 -2.06 -1.21
CA GLY A 60 14.74 -1.32 -1.87
C GLY A 60 13.60 -0.98 -0.91
N VAL A 61 13.26 -1.88 0.02
CA VAL A 61 12.23 -1.62 1.05
C VAL A 61 12.72 -0.55 2.03
N GLU A 62 14.00 -0.56 2.41
CA GLU A 62 14.58 0.39 3.36
C GLU A 62 14.61 1.81 2.78
N LYS A 63 15.15 1.99 1.56
CA LYS A 63 15.08 3.27 0.85
C LYS A 63 13.65 3.76 0.65
N PHE A 64 12.74 2.84 0.34
CA PHE A 64 11.33 3.17 0.20
C PHE A 64 10.73 3.71 1.50
N LEU A 65 11.01 3.06 2.63
CA LEU A 65 10.56 3.51 3.95
C LEU A 65 11.16 4.88 4.31
N GLU A 66 12.44 5.10 4.01
CA GLU A 66 13.09 6.40 4.21
C GLU A 66 12.36 7.50 3.44
N GLU A 67 12.16 7.34 2.13
CA GLU A 67 11.48 8.33 1.29
C GLU A 67 10.03 8.59 1.74
N THR A 68 9.37 7.58 2.31
CA THR A 68 7.99 7.70 2.78
C THR A 68 7.87 8.44 4.12
N ILE A 69 8.91 8.44 4.96
CA ILE A 69 8.96 9.22 6.22
C ILE A 69 9.19 10.72 5.93
N PHE A 70 9.81 11.04 4.79
CA PHE A 70 10.08 12.42 4.37
C PHE A 70 9.00 13.04 3.46
N LEU A 71 7.91 12.32 3.19
CA LEU A 71 6.69 12.82 2.52
C LEU A 71 5.74 13.47 3.54
#